data_AF-A0A9D7LE44-F1
#
_entry.id   AF-A0A9D7LE44-F1
#
_cell.length_a   1.000
_cell.length_b   1.000
_cell.length_c   1.000
_cell.angle_alpha   90.00
_cell.angle_beta   90.00
_cell.angle_gamma   90.00
#
_symmetry.space_group_name_H-M   'P 1'
#
loop_
_entity.id
_entity.type
_entity.pdbx_description
1 polymer ?
#
loop_
_entity_poly.entity_id
_entity_poly.type
_entity_poly.pdbx_seq_one_letter_code
_entity_poly.pdbx_strand_id
1 'polypeptide(L)'
;MTPEQLTTLKAAILAETNTEFVALRSAGETGAMAEWFNQPSTVVVWKSRVTRNDVTVDGFDWTQADNLTTGQARIWDLLFADGPIDPSEAGKRAGILECWKGTAGKVAVGTFVLTQCKRFATRGEAIFATGAGTTASPSVSTAGGGISNEDIVQALNA
;
A
#
# COMPACT_ATOMS: atom_id res chain seq x y z
N MET A 1 2.82 10.06 -15.69
CA MET A 1 2.94 10.85 -14.44
C MET A 1 2.57 12.31 -14.67
N THR A 2 2.26 13.11 -13.64
CA THR A 2 2.09 14.57 -13.77
C THR A 2 3.45 15.31 -13.81
N PRO A 3 3.53 16.57 -14.27
CA PRO A 3 4.77 17.35 -14.26
C PRO A 3 5.44 17.48 -12.88
N GLU A 4 4.63 17.64 -11.82
CA GLU A 4 5.10 17.72 -10.44
C GLU A 4 5.68 16.38 -9.96
N GLN A 5 5.05 15.27 -10.37
CA GLN A 5 5.56 13.93 -10.09
C GLN A 5 6.86 13.64 -10.83
N LEU A 6 7.01 14.10 -12.07
CA LEU A 6 8.26 13.97 -12.83
C LEU A 6 9.40 14.76 -12.18
N THR A 7 9.14 15.98 -11.69
CA THR A 7 10.13 16.78 -10.95
C THR A 7 10.58 16.07 -9.67
N THR A 8 9.63 15.49 -8.93
CA THR A 8 9.91 14.72 -7.71
C THR A 8 10.72 13.45 -8.04
N LEU A 9 10.36 12.74 -9.10
CA LEU A 9 11.10 11.56 -9.57
C LEU A 9 12.53 11.93 -9.98
N LYS A 10 12.71 13.04 -10.70
CA LYS A 10 14.04 13.55 -11.09
C LYS A 10 14.91 13.80 -9.87
N ALA A 11 14.37 14.48 -8.85
CA ALA A 11 15.10 14.74 -7.62
C ALA A 11 15.50 13.43 -6.91
N ALA A 12 14.61 12.44 -6.85
CA ALA A 12 14.92 11.13 -6.28
C ALA A 12 15.99 10.37 -7.08
N ILE A 13 15.91 10.37 -8.42
CA ILE A 13 16.93 9.78 -9.30
C ILE A 13 18.30 10.41 -9.03
N LEU A 14 18.39 11.73 -8.89
CA LEU A 14 19.65 12.43 -8.67
C LEU A 14 20.20 12.25 -7.24
N ALA A 15 19.32 12.12 -6.26
CA ALA A 15 19.68 11.94 -4.86
C ALA A 15 20.06 10.48 -4.49
N GLU A 16 19.71 9.49 -5.31
CA GLU A 16 20.05 8.10 -5.06
C GLU A 16 21.58 7.89 -5.07
N THR A 17 22.06 7.19 -4.05
CA THR A 17 23.49 6.97 -3.75
C THR A 17 23.89 5.50 -3.76
N ASN A 18 22.92 4.57 -3.87
CA ASN A 18 23.23 3.17 -4.01
C ASN A 18 24.17 2.92 -5.21
N THR A 19 25.27 2.21 -4.97
CA THR A 19 26.34 2.03 -5.96
C THR A 19 25.86 1.35 -7.24
N GLU A 20 24.91 0.41 -7.16
CA GLU A 20 24.33 -0.25 -8.32
C GLU A 20 23.51 0.75 -9.14
N PHE A 21 22.61 1.49 -8.49
CA PHE A 21 21.83 2.52 -9.17
C PHE A 21 22.69 3.64 -9.78
N VAL A 22 23.73 4.07 -9.08
CA VAL A 22 24.67 5.09 -9.58
C VAL A 22 25.32 4.62 -10.88
N ALA A 23 25.72 3.34 -10.97
CA ALA A 23 26.28 2.76 -12.19
C ALA A 23 25.27 2.77 -13.35
N LEU A 24 24.01 2.38 -13.09
CA LEU A 24 22.93 2.44 -14.08
C LEU A 24 22.71 3.87 -14.59
N ARG A 25 22.67 4.84 -13.68
CA ARG A 25 22.50 6.27 -14.00
C ARG A 25 23.65 6.80 -14.84
N SER A 26 24.89 6.44 -14.52
CA SER A 26 26.07 6.83 -15.31
C SER A 26 26.11 6.19 -16.70
N ALA A 27 25.58 4.97 -16.85
CA ALA A 27 25.48 4.28 -18.13
C ALA A 27 24.27 4.72 -18.98
N GLY A 28 23.32 5.47 -18.41
CA GLY A 28 22.10 5.90 -19.10
C GLY A 28 21.07 4.78 -19.27
N GLU A 29 21.15 3.72 -18.47
CA GLU A 29 20.30 2.53 -18.56
C GLU A 29 18.91 2.76 -17.95
N THR A 30 18.07 3.57 -18.61
CA THR A 30 16.78 4.02 -18.07
C THR A 30 15.79 2.89 -17.80
N GLY A 31 15.87 1.80 -18.58
CA GLY A 31 15.07 0.59 -18.33
C GLY A 31 15.43 -0.08 -17.00
N ALA A 32 16.72 -0.26 -16.73
CA ALA A 32 17.19 -0.84 -15.47
C ALA A 32 16.95 0.09 -14.27
N MET A 33 17.00 1.41 -14.47
CA MET A 33 16.59 2.38 -13.44
C MET A 33 15.10 2.24 -13.09
N ALA A 34 14.23 2.04 -14.08
CA ALA A 34 12.81 1.79 -13.84
C ALA A 34 12.60 0.48 -13.05
N GLU A 35 13.29 -0.61 -13.44
CA GLU A 35 13.27 -1.87 -12.70
C GLU A 35 13.73 -1.72 -11.24
N TRP A 36 14.78 -0.93 -11.00
CA TRP A 36 15.26 -0.60 -9.66
C TRP A 36 14.18 0.05 -8.79
N PHE A 37 13.46 1.03 -9.33
CA PHE A 37 12.39 1.70 -8.59
C PHE A 37 11.17 0.81 -8.36
N ASN A 38 10.95 -0.20 -9.21
CA ASN A 38 9.86 -1.16 -9.04
C ASN A 38 10.15 -2.26 -8.00
N GLN A 39 11.38 -2.32 -7.47
CA GLN A 39 11.69 -3.24 -6.38
C GLN A 39 11.04 -2.82 -5.06
N PRO A 40 10.77 -3.77 -4.13
CA PRO A 40 10.26 -3.46 -2.80
C PRO A 40 11.16 -2.49 -2.02
N SER A 41 10.52 -1.62 -1.24
CA SER A 41 11.15 -0.75 -0.23
C SER A 41 10.79 -1.21 1.18
N THR A 42 11.28 -0.49 2.20
CA THR A 42 10.87 -0.68 3.60
C THR A 42 9.64 0.12 3.99
N VAL A 43 9.13 0.99 3.10
CA VAL A 43 7.95 1.82 3.36
C VAL A 43 6.70 0.96 3.24
N VAL A 44 5.85 0.99 4.26
CA VAL A 44 4.57 0.28 4.29
C VAL A 44 3.45 1.20 3.83
N VAL A 45 2.62 0.74 2.90
CA VAL A 45 1.43 1.45 2.39
C VAL A 45 0.17 0.61 2.55
N TRP A 46 -0.97 1.29 2.59
CA TRP A 46 -2.27 0.64 2.44
C TRP A 46 -2.45 0.15 1.00
N LYS A 47 -2.96 -1.07 0.83
CA LYS A 47 -3.41 -1.58 -0.48
C LYS A 47 -4.60 -0.75 -0.95
N SER A 48 -4.73 -0.56 -2.26
CA SER A 48 -5.88 0.11 -2.89
C SER A 48 -7.03 -0.84 -3.25
N ARG A 49 -6.81 -2.15 -3.11
CA ARG A 49 -7.81 -3.17 -3.42
C ARG A 49 -7.57 -4.42 -2.59
N VAL A 50 -8.58 -4.83 -1.83
CA VAL A 50 -8.56 -6.03 -0.99
C VAL A 50 -9.92 -6.71 -1.05
N THR A 51 -9.93 -7.99 -1.42
CA THR A 51 -11.14 -8.81 -1.46
C THR A 51 -11.43 -9.42 -0.09
N ARG A 52 -12.66 -9.94 0.11
CA ARG A 52 -12.99 -10.69 1.32
C ARG A 52 -12.08 -11.92 1.49
N ASN A 53 -11.76 -12.61 0.40
CA ASN A 53 -10.89 -13.79 0.45
C ASN A 53 -9.47 -13.46 0.89
N ASP A 54 -8.95 -12.27 0.55
CA ASP A 54 -7.62 -11.83 0.97
C ASP A 54 -7.52 -11.66 2.50
N VAL A 55 -8.65 -11.42 3.18
CA VAL A 55 -8.69 -11.14 4.62
C VAL A 55 -9.25 -12.28 5.46
N THR A 56 -9.80 -13.33 4.84
CA THR A 56 -10.30 -14.55 5.51
C THR A 56 -9.44 -15.77 5.21
N VAL A 57 -8.15 -15.56 5.01
CA VAL A 57 -7.15 -16.63 4.82
C VAL A 57 -6.85 -17.37 6.12
N ASP A 58 -5.99 -18.39 6.07
CA ASP A 58 -5.54 -19.12 7.26
C ASP A 58 -5.01 -18.17 8.34
N GLY A 59 -5.45 -18.39 9.58
CA GLY A 59 -5.25 -17.47 10.71
C GLY A 59 -6.42 -16.52 11.00
N PHE A 60 -7.44 -16.42 10.14
CA PHE A 60 -8.69 -15.72 10.46
C PHE A 60 -9.57 -16.55 11.42
N ASP A 61 -9.93 -15.98 12.58
CA ASP A 61 -10.72 -16.67 13.59
C ASP A 61 -12.24 -16.56 13.31
N TRP A 62 -12.80 -17.60 12.70
CA TRP A 62 -14.23 -17.71 12.41
C TRP A 62 -15.11 -17.85 13.66
N THR A 63 -14.56 -18.30 14.78
CA THR A 63 -15.32 -18.34 16.05
C THR A 63 -15.61 -16.91 16.53
N GLN A 64 -14.74 -15.94 16.29
CA GLN A 64 -15.06 -14.53 16.59
C GLN A 64 -16.08 -13.93 15.62
N ALA A 65 -16.10 -14.40 14.36
CA ALA A 65 -17.08 -13.97 13.36
C ALA A 65 -18.51 -14.35 13.78
N ASP A 66 -18.70 -15.57 14.28
CA ASP A 66 -19.98 -16.03 14.82
C ASP A 66 -20.43 -15.23 16.06
N ASN A 67 -19.46 -14.73 16.85
CA ASN A 67 -19.72 -13.93 18.04
C ASN A 67 -20.02 -12.45 17.77
N LEU A 68 -20.11 -11.99 16.50
CA LEU A 68 -20.43 -10.61 16.17
C LEU A 68 -21.87 -10.25 16.58
N THR A 69 -22.08 -9.02 17.05
CA THR A 69 -23.45 -8.52 17.20
C THR A 69 -24.07 -8.26 15.82
N THR A 70 -25.40 -8.17 15.74
CA THR A 70 -26.10 -7.90 14.47
C THR A 70 -25.57 -6.66 13.76
N GLY A 71 -25.27 -5.59 14.51
CA GLY A 71 -24.71 -4.36 13.95
C GLY A 71 -23.30 -4.55 13.37
N GLN A 72 -22.46 -5.33 14.06
CA GLN A 72 -21.09 -5.63 13.63
C GLN A 72 -21.07 -6.53 12.39
N ALA A 73 -21.86 -7.61 12.39
CA ALA A 73 -22.01 -8.51 11.24
C ALA A 73 -22.52 -7.75 10.01
N ARG A 74 -23.50 -6.85 10.17
CA ARG A 74 -23.97 -6.00 9.07
C ARG A 74 -22.87 -5.11 8.49
N ILE A 75 -22.01 -4.51 9.32
CA ILE A 75 -20.86 -3.72 8.84
C ILE A 75 -19.91 -4.61 8.04
N TRP A 76 -19.62 -5.82 8.53
CA TRP A 76 -18.77 -6.78 7.83
C TRP A 76 -19.29 -7.11 6.43
N ASP A 77 -20.60 -7.33 6.31
CA ASP A 77 -21.24 -7.62 5.03
C ASP A 77 -21.29 -6.41 4.10
N LEU A 78 -21.65 -5.23 4.61
CA LEU A 78 -21.65 -4.01 3.83
C LEU A 78 -20.26 -3.59 3.33
N LEU A 79 -19.19 -3.91 4.05
CA LEU A 79 -17.83 -3.61 3.59
C LEU A 79 -17.54 -4.27 2.24
N PHE A 80 -18.03 -5.50 2.01
CA PHE A 80 -17.69 -6.29 0.83
C PHE A 80 -18.87 -6.54 -0.11
N ALA A 81 -20.04 -5.97 0.15
CA ALA A 81 -21.27 -6.20 -0.62
C ALA A 81 -21.11 -5.81 -2.10
N ASP A 82 -20.40 -4.71 -2.36
CA ASP A 82 -20.16 -4.19 -3.72
C ASP A 82 -18.82 -4.67 -4.31
N GLY A 83 -18.18 -5.65 -3.66
CA GLY A 83 -16.91 -6.23 -4.08
C GLY A 83 -15.71 -5.85 -3.19
N PRO A 84 -14.50 -5.78 -3.76
CA PRO A 84 -13.29 -5.45 -2.99
C PRO A 84 -13.37 -4.06 -2.37
N ILE A 85 -12.75 -3.90 -1.20
CA ILE A 85 -12.57 -2.59 -0.56
C ILE A 85 -11.27 -1.94 -0.98
N ASP A 86 -11.20 -0.63 -0.81
CA ASP A 86 -9.95 0.15 -0.85
C ASP A 86 -9.55 0.56 0.59
N PRO A 87 -8.63 -0.18 1.24
CA PRO A 87 -8.14 0.20 2.57
C PRO A 87 -7.30 1.48 2.63
N SER A 88 -6.93 2.11 1.52
CA SER A 88 -6.30 3.43 1.54
C SER A 88 -7.28 4.50 2.03
N GLU A 89 -8.59 4.27 1.87
CA GLU A 89 -9.65 5.08 2.46
C GLU A 89 -9.75 4.85 3.97
N ALA A 90 -9.62 5.92 4.76
CA ALA A 90 -9.71 5.85 6.22
C ALA A 90 -11.06 5.31 6.71
N GLY A 91 -12.15 5.60 6.00
CA GLY A 91 -13.49 5.11 6.34
C GLY A 91 -13.61 3.59 6.26
N LYS A 92 -12.98 2.94 5.27
CA LYS A 92 -12.98 1.47 5.15
C LYS A 92 -12.23 0.83 6.32
N ARG A 93 -11.09 1.42 6.72
CA ARG A 93 -10.33 0.96 7.90
C ARG A 93 -11.11 1.14 9.20
N ALA A 94 -11.80 2.28 9.36
CA ALA A 94 -12.68 2.50 10.50
C ALA A 94 -13.82 1.47 10.54
N GLY A 95 -14.44 1.15 9.41
CA GLY A 95 -15.45 0.09 9.31
C GLY A 95 -14.94 -1.28 9.77
N ILE A 96 -13.72 -1.66 9.40
CA ILE A 96 -13.08 -2.91 9.87
C ILE A 96 -12.94 -2.88 11.40
N LEU A 97 -12.42 -1.80 11.97
CA LEU A 97 -12.26 -1.66 13.42
C LEU A 97 -13.61 -1.67 14.15
N GLU A 98 -14.64 -1.05 13.60
CA GLU A 98 -15.98 -1.03 14.15
C GLU A 98 -16.66 -2.41 14.13
N CYS A 99 -16.46 -3.18 13.07
CA CYS A 99 -16.88 -4.58 13.00
C CYS A 99 -16.25 -5.42 14.12
N TRP A 100 -14.95 -5.25 14.34
CA TRP A 100 -14.14 -6.10 15.20
C TRP A 100 -13.83 -5.51 16.59
N LYS A 101 -14.60 -4.52 17.05
CA LYS A 101 -14.43 -3.94 18.39
C LYS A 101 -15.03 -4.81 19.51
N GLY A 102 -14.58 -4.59 20.74
CA GLY A 102 -15.12 -5.21 21.95
C GLY A 102 -14.10 -6.13 22.62
N THR A 103 -14.35 -7.44 22.57
CA THR A 103 -13.49 -8.44 23.23
C THR A 103 -12.10 -8.49 22.60
N ALA A 104 -11.10 -8.95 23.36
CA ALA A 104 -9.72 -9.11 22.88
C ALA A 104 -9.64 -10.02 21.64
N GLY A 105 -10.46 -11.08 21.57
CA GLY A 105 -10.55 -11.97 20.41
C GLY A 105 -10.99 -11.25 19.14
N LYS A 106 -12.06 -10.45 19.21
CA LYS A 106 -12.50 -9.63 18.06
C LYS A 106 -11.42 -8.64 17.65
N VAL A 107 -10.81 -7.93 18.60
CA VAL A 107 -9.75 -6.96 18.31
C VAL A 107 -8.55 -7.61 17.62
N ALA A 108 -8.20 -8.84 17.99
CA ALA A 108 -7.18 -9.63 17.31
C ALA A 108 -7.55 -9.92 15.85
N VAL A 109 -8.81 -10.29 15.55
CA VAL A 109 -9.29 -10.46 14.17
C VAL A 109 -9.24 -9.15 13.39
N GLY A 110 -9.68 -8.03 13.96
CA GLY A 110 -9.57 -6.72 13.31
C GLY A 110 -8.12 -6.35 12.97
N THR A 111 -7.18 -6.66 13.86
CA THR A 111 -5.74 -6.46 13.65
C THR A 111 -5.19 -7.37 12.55
N PHE A 112 -5.63 -8.63 12.51
CA PHE A 112 -5.28 -9.57 11.46
C PHE A 112 -5.75 -9.07 10.09
N VAL A 113 -7.03 -8.68 9.98
CA VAL A 113 -7.61 -8.12 8.74
C VAL A 113 -6.81 -6.90 8.27
N LEU A 114 -6.51 -5.95 9.17
CA LEU A 114 -5.72 -4.77 8.83
C LEU A 114 -4.27 -5.09 8.43
N THR A 115 -3.71 -6.21 8.89
CA THR A 115 -2.39 -6.68 8.43
C THR A 115 -2.46 -7.09 6.97
N GLN A 116 -3.51 -7.80 6.56
CA GLN A 116 -3.71 -8.19 5.16
C GLN A 116 -3.99 -6.99 4.25
N CYS A 117 -4.46 -5.87 4.80
CA CYS A 117 -4.67 -4.63 4.08
C CYS A 117 -3.40 -3.81 3.77
N LYS A 118 -2.24 -4.24 4.24
CA LYS A 118 -0.96 -3.52 4.08
C LYS A 118 -0.02 -4.26 3.14
N ARG A 119 0.93 -3.54 2.56
CA ARG A 119 2.07 -4.11 1.81
C ARG A 119 3.27 -3.18 1.87
N PHE A 120 4.44 -3.69 1.53
CA PHE A 120 5.57 -2.82 1.18
C PHE A 120 5.27 -2.10 -0.14
N ALA A 121 5.60 -0.81 -0.17
CA ALA A 121 5.63 0.01 -1.38
C ALA A 121 6.84 -0.38 -2.23
N THR A 122 6.76 -0.22 -3.54
CA THR A 122 7.99 -0.17 -4.35
C THR A 122 8.80 1.08 -3.97
N ARG A 123 10.10 1.12 -4.30
CA ARG A 123 10.91 2.33 -4.10
C ARG A 123 10.31 3.54 -4.81
N GLY A 124 9.75 3.32 -6.01
CA GLY A 124 9.04 4.33 -6.78
C GLY A 124 7.79 4.86 -6.06
N GLU A 125 6.93 3.97 -5.58
CA GLU A 125 5.75 4.35 -4.80
C GLU A 125 6.11 5.07 -3.49
N ALA A 126 7.22 4.66 -2.85
CA ALA A 126 7.70 5.28 -1.62
C ALA A 126 8.07 6.76 -1.80
N ILE A 127 8.53 7.17 -2.99
CA ILE A 127 8.81 8.58 -3.32
C ILE A 127 7.55 9.45 -3.24
N PHE A 128 6.39 8.88 -3.60
CA PHE A 128 5.09 9.58 -3.66
C PHE A 128 4.18 9.25 -2.46
N ALA A 129 4.65 8.43 -1.54
CA ALA A 129 3.91 8.04 -0.36
C ALA A 129 3.90 9.17 0.66
N THR A 130 2.73 9.43 1.27
CA THR A 130 2.57 10.44 2.32
C THR A 130 2.25 9.76 3.65
N GLY A 131 2.90 10.23 4.73
CA GLY A 131 2.81 9.65 6.07
C GLY A 131 4.10 8.96 6.52
N ALA A 132 4.03 8.28 7.67
CA ALA A 132 5.21 7.70 8.32
C ALA A 132 5.77 6.44 7.64
N GLY A 133 4.95 5.71 6.88
CA GLY A 133 5.42 4.55 6.12
C GLY A 133 5.81 3.34 6.96
N THR A 134 5.27 3.20 8.18
CA THR A 134 5.62 2.10 9.09
C THR A 134 4.50 1.07 9.19
N THR A 135 4.77 -0.12 9.73
CA THR A 135 3.73 -1.13 9.99
C THR A 135 2.62 -0.61 10.91
N ALA A 136 2.97 0.21 11.91
CA ALA A 136 2.04 0.80 12.85
C ALA A 136 1.30 2.02 12.27
N SER A 137 1.90 2.72 11.31
CA SER A 137 1.31 3.88 10.64
C SER A 137 1.66 3.87 9.15
N PRO A 138 0.96 3.04 8.34
CA PRO A 138 1.23 2.95 6.92
C PRO A 138 0.88 4.24 6.19
N SER A 139 1.66 4.55 5.17
CA SER A 139 1.42 5.68 4.29
C SER A 139 0.30 5.39 3.29
N VAL A 140 -0.19 6.45 2.65
CA VAL A 140 -1.04 6.35 1.45
C VAL A 140 -0.18 6.68 0.23
N SER A 141 -0.13 5.77 -0.74
CA SER A 141 0.52 6.05 -2.03
C SER A 141 -0.42 6.87 -2.91
N THR A 142 0.07 7.96 -3.47
CA THR A 142 -0.69 8.82 -4.40
C THR A 142 -0.39 8.53 -5.87
N ALA A 143 0.64 7.73 -6.15
CA ALA A 143 0.95 7.21 -7.48
C ALA A 143 0.65 5.70 -7.49
N GLY A 144 -0.32 5.31 -8.31
CA GLY A 144 -0.61 3.90 -8.60
C GLY A 144 0.09 3.48 -9.88
N GLY A 145 0.68 2.29 -9.88
CA GLY A 145 1.40 1.73 -11.03
C GLY A 145 2.91 1.80 -10.88
N GLY A 146 3.61 0.85 -11.52
CA GLY A 146 5.07 0.86 -11.54
C GLY A 146 5.64 2.04 -12.31
N ILE A 147 6.89 2.39 -12.03
CA ILE A 147 7.65 3.38 -12.80
C ILE A 147 8.05 2.73 -14.14
N SER A 148 7.68 3.34 -15.27
CA SER A 148 8.09 2.87 -16.59
C SER A 148 9.45 3.44 -17.01
N ASN A 149 10.03 2.85 -18.06
CA ASN A 149 11.21 3.42 -18.71
C ASN A 149 10.93 4.85 -19.22
N GLU A 150 9.75 5.06 -19.80
CA GLU A 150 9.31 6.36 -20.32
C GLU A 150 9.21 7.40 -19.20
N ASP A 151 8.74 7.03 -18.00
CA ASP A 151 8.69 7.93 -16.85
C ASP A 151 10.10 8.37 -16.42
N ILE A 152 11.10 7.47 -16.44
CA ILE A 152 12.50 7.82 -16.17
C ILE A 152 13.03 8.80 -17.22
N VAL A 153 12.82 8.51 -18.51
CA VAL A 153 13.25 9.38 -19.61
C VAL A 153 12.60 10.76 -19.49
N GLN A 154 11.29 10.83 -19.23
CA GLN A 154 10.57 12.09 -19.05
C GLN A 154 11.09 12.86 -17.84
N ALA A 155 11.31 12.19 -16.71
CA ALA A 155 11.81 12.85 -15.49
C ALA A 155 13.22 13.42 -15.67
N LEU A 156 14.13 12.72 -16.37
CA LEU A 156 15.47 13.24 -16.64
C LEU A 156 15.47 14.49 -17.53
N ASN A 157 14.48 14.59 -18.43
CA ASN A 157 14.31 15.71 -19.36
C ASN A 157 13.40 16.84 -18.84
N ALA A 158 12.72 16.64 -17.71
CA ALA A 158 11.82 17.61 -17.08
C ALA A 158 12.55 18.79 -16.43
#